data_AF-A0A942G9U4-F1
#
_entry.id   AF-A0A942G9U4-F1
#
_cell.length_a   1.000
_cell.length_b   1.000
_cell.length_c   1.000
_cell.angle_alpha   90.00
_cell.angle_beta   90.00
_cell.angle_gamma   90.00
#
_symmetry.space_group_name_H-M   'P 1'
#
loop_
_entity.id
_entity.type
_entity.pdbx_description
1 polymer ?
#
loop_
_entity_poly.entity_id
_entity_poly.type
_entity_poly.pdbx_seq_one_letter_code
_entity_poly.pdbx_strand_id
1 'polypeptide(L)'
;LTLPGAASRRRFLAVLGLFGVGVAMTPFARGVGLAVGGVAMLGMVAWLLRYDLARRTVRRSGLPRFSAVCLLSGYGWMAVSGLLWVAIGLGAAGPLLHDAMVHSLFLGFVLSMVMGHAPIIVPAVLRRPLQFRAIAYGPLVLLHVSVALRIGADLAASHPLREVALHGNVAALTLFIAVTVWATTRPLDLTIPTPTTAQVSP
;
A
#
# COMPACT_ATOMS: atom_id res chain seq x y z
N LEU A 1 -19.76 -13.60 -6.55
CA LEU A 1 -18.47 -13.02 -6.96
C LEU A 1 -18.09 -13.66 -8.30
N THR A 2 -18.21 -12.96 -9.43
CA THR A 2 -17.74 -13.50 -10.71
C THR A 2 -16.22 -13.40 -10.73
N LEU A 3 -15.53 -14.54 -10.77
CA LEU A 3 -14.08 -14.57 -10.97
C LEU A 3 -13.72 -13.81 -12.25
N PRO A 4 -12.57 -13.11 -12.31
CA PRO A 4 -12.14 -12.47 -13.55
C PRO A 4 -12.09 -13.51 -14.65
N GLY A 5 -12.85 -13.30 -15.73
CA GLY A 5 -12.84 -14.23 -16.87
C GLY A 5 -11.41 -14.41 -17.42
N ALA A 6 -11.14 -15.52 -18.10
CA ALA A 6 -9.82 -15.87 -18.62
C ALA A 6 -9.15 -14.73 -19.42
N ALA A 7 -9.94 -13.90 -20.10
CA ALA A 7 -9.49 -12.70 -20.80
C ALA A 7 -8.91 -11.62 -19.87
N SER A 8 -9.51 -11.36 -18.70
CA SER A 8 -9.01 -10.38 -17.73
C SER A 8 -7.69 -10.84 -17.11
N ARG A 9 -7.59 -12.14 -16.77
CA ARG A 9 -6.35 -12.75 -16.28
C ARG A 9 -5.23 -12.65 -17.31
N ARG A 10 -5.50 -12.95 -18.59
CA ARG A 10 -4.52 -12.78 -19.67
C ARG A 10 -4.02 -11.35 -19.80
N ARG A 11 -4.91 -10.35 -19.72
CA ARG A 11 -4.52 -8.93 -19.76
C ARG A 11 -3.59 -8.57 -18.61
N PHE A 12 -3.91 -9.02 -17.39
CA PHE A 12 -3.02 -8.78 -16.24
C PHE A 12 -1.65 -9.43 -16.44
N LEU A 13 -1.60 -10.69 -16.86
CA LEU A 13 -0.34 -11.40 -17.12
C LEU A 13 0.47 -10.74 -18.24
N ALA A 14 -0.19 -10.21 -19.28
CA ALA A 14 0.48 -9.48 -20.34
C ALA A 14 1.14 -8.19 -19.82
N VAL A 15 0.43 -7.41 -19.00
CA VAL A 15 0.98 -6.20 -18.39
C VAL A 15 2.10 -6.53 -17.40
N LEU A 16 1.95 -7.60 -16.60
CA LEU A 16 2.99 -8.08 -15.71
C LEU A 16 4.24 -8.55 -16.48
N GLY A 17 4.04 -9.26 -17.59
CA GLY A 17 5.12 -9.63 -18.50
C GLY A 17 5.83 -8.41 -19.08
N LEU A 18 5.08 -7.38 -19.49
CA LEU A 18 5.62 -6.11 -19.97
C LEU A 18 6.47 -5.41 -18.90
N PHE A 19 6.05 -5.44 -17.64
CA PHE A 19 6.87 -4.93 -16.53
C PHE A 19 8.19 -5.69 -16.41
N GLY A 20 8.15 -7.03 -16.47
CA GLY A 20 9.35 -7.87 -16.46
C GLY A 20 10.30 -7.57 -17.62
N VAL A 21 9.76 -7.36 -18.83
CA VAL A 21 10.55 -6.94 -20.01
C VAL A 21 11.20 -5.57 -19.78
N GLY A 22 10.45 -4.57 -19.29
CA GLY A 22 11.01 -3.25 -19.00
C GLY A 22 12.17 -3.31 -17.99
N VAL A 23 12.00 -4.08 -16.92
CA VAL A 23 13.08 -4.31 -15.93
C VAL A 23 14.29 -5.00 -16.57
N ALA A 24 14.08 -6.08 -17.33
CA ALA A 24 15.15 -6.83 -17.98
C ALA A 24 15.91 -6.01 -19.04
N MET A 25 15.24 -5.04 -19.68
CA MET A 25 15.87 -4.11 -20.64
C MET A 25 16.68 -2.99 -19.96
N THR A 26 16.41 -2.67 -18.70
CA THR A 26 17.01 -1.52 -18.01
C THR A 26 18.55 -1.51 -18.01
N PRO A 27 19.27 -2.65 -17.86
CA PRO A 27 20.73 -2.67 -17.95
C PRO A 27 21.29 -2.34 -19.35
N PHE A 28 20.54 -2.66 -20.41
CA PHE A 28 20.98 -2.52 -21.80
C PHE A 28 20.52 -1.20 -22.44
N ALA A 29 19.32 -0.75 -22.08
CA ALA A 29 18.69 0.44 -22.60
C ALA A 29 17.87 1.09 -21.48
N ARG A 30 18.57 1.75 -20.54
CA ARG A 30 17.99 2.30 -19.31
C ARG A 30 16.73 3.15 -19.55
N GLY A 31 16.77 4.07 -20.52
CA GLY A 31 15.63 4.94 -20.83
C GLY A 31 14.39 4.14 -21.26
N VAL A 32 14.55 3.25 -22.23
CA VAL A 32 13.48 2.39 -22.73
C VAL A 32 12.96 1.44 -21.64
N GLY A 33 13.86 0.80 -20.89
CA GLY A 33 13.50 -0.12 -19.81
C GLY A 33 12.66 0.54 -18.72
N LEU A 34 13.05 1.74 -18.28
CA LEU A 34 12.29 2.52 -17.30
C LEU A 34 10.93 2.98 -17.87
N ALA A 35 10.87 3.45 -19.11
CA ALA A 35 9.62 3.87 -19.74
C ALA A 35 8.64 2.68 -19.87
N VAL A 36 9.09 1.54 -20.37
CA VAL A 36 8.29 0.32 -20.51
C VAL A 36 7.82 -0.18 -19.14
N GLY A 37 8.72 -0.23 -18.16
CA GLY A 37 8.39 -0.62 -16.79
C GLY A 37 7.34 0.30 -16.16
N GLY A 38 7.49 1.62 -16.30
CA GLY A 38 6.55 2.60 -15.78
C GLY A 38 5.18 2.53 -16.45
N VAL A 39 5.11 2.38 -17.77
CA VAL A 39 3.84 2.15 -18.50
C VAL A 39 3.16 0.88 -18.01
N ALA A 40 3.93 -0.20 -17.79
CA ALA A 40 3.37 -1.44 -17.25
C ALA A 40 2.82 -1.25 -15.83
N MET A 41 3.48 -0.48 -14.97
CA MET A 41 2.95 -0.13 -13.63
C MET A 41 1.63 0.62 -13.72
N LEU A 42 1.52 1.60 -14.61
CA LEU A 42 0.25 2.31 -14.86
C LEU A 42 -0.84 1.38 -15.38
N GLY A 43 -0.49 0.44 -16.27
CA GLY A 43 -1.38 -0.62 -16.73
C GLY A 43 -1.87 -1.53 -15.60
N MET A 44 -0.98 -1.90 -14.67
CA MET A 44 -1.35 -2.71 -13.48
C MET A 44 -2.29 -1.93 -12.57
N VAL A 45 -2.01 -0.65 -12.30
CA VAL A 45 -2.91 0.22 -11.53
C VAL A 45 -4.28 0.31 -12.19
N ALA A 46 -4.34 0.57 -13.49
CA ALA A 46 -5.61 0.65 -14.23
C ALA A 46 -6.40 -0.67 -14.14
N TRP A 47 -5.71 -1.81 -14.23
CA TRP A 47 -6.33 -3.12 -14.05
C TRP A 47 -6.84 -3.32 -12.62
N LEU A 48 -6.04 -3.01 -11.59
CA LEU A 48 -6.38 -3.16 -10.18
C LEU A 48 -7.59 -2.28 -9.81
N LEU A 49 -7.60 -1.01 -10.22
CA LEU A 49 -8.73 -0.11 -10.01
C LEU A 49 -10.02 -0.61 -10.66
N ARG A 50 -9.94 -1.42 -11.73
CA ARG A 50 -11.12 -1.99 -12.39
C ARG A 50 -11.56 -3.32 -11.83
N TYR A 51 -10.64 -4.19 -11.39
CA TYR A 51 -10.92 -5.59 -11.08
C TYR A 51 -10.69 -5.99 -9.62
N ASP A 52 -9.92 -5.23 -8.83
CA ASP A 52 -9.60 -5.55 -7.43
C ASP A 52 -10.82 -5.43 -6.50
N LEU A 53 -10.89 -6.24 -5.44
CA LEU A 53 -11.95 -6.21 -4.45
C LEU A 53 -11.93 -4.93 -3.58
N ALA A 54 -10.77 -4.27 -3.42
CA ALA A 54 -10.57 -3.08 -2.58
C ALA A 54 -11.65 -1.99 -2.80
N ARG A 55 -12.00 -1.73 -4.06
CA ARG A 55 -13.06 -0.77 -4.48
C ARG A 55 -14.46 -1.10 -3.96
N ARG A 56 -14.74 -2.36 -3.61
CA ARG A 56 -16.00 -2.79 -2.99
C ARG A 56 -15.87 -2.84 -1.48
N THR A 57 -14.75 -3.31 -0.95
CA THR A 57 -14.52 -3.42 0.50
C THR A 57 -14.33 -2.08 1.18
N VAL A 58 -13.93 -1.02 0.46
CA VAL A 58 -13.89 0.35 0.99
C VAL A 58 -15.26 0.85 1.48
N ARG A 59 -16.36 0.29 0.96
CA ARG A 59 -17.74 0.61 1.39
C ARG A 59 -18.20 -0.19 2.61
N ARG A 60 -17.42 -1.17 3.06
CA ARG A 60 -17.70 -1.94 4.29
C ARG A 60 -17.20 -1.15 5.51
N SER A 61 -17.42 -1.68 6.71
CA SER A 61 -16.93 -1.10 7.96
C SER A 61 -15.84 -1.98 8.59
N GLY A 62 -15.06 -1.40 9.52
CA GLY A 62 -14.00 -2.11 10.24
C GLY A 62 -12.77 -2.45 9.40
N LEU A 63 -12.21 -3.64 9.64
CA LEU A 63 -10.95 -4.06 9.04
C LEU A 63 -10.94 -4.12 7.49
N PRO A 64 -11.98 -4.65 6.82
CA PRO A 64 -12.02 -4.66 5.36
C PRO A 64 -11.91 -3.27 4.73
N ARG A 65 -12.47 -2.24 5.39
CA ARG A 65 -12.35 -0.85 4.92
C ARG A 65 -10.95 -0.31 5.08
N PHE A 66 -10.31 -0.55 6.24
CA PHE A 66 -8.93 -0.11 6.47
C PHE A 66 -7.98 -0.72 5.44
N SER A 67 -8.06 -2.04 5.26
CA SER A 67 -7.25 -2.74 4.25
C SER A 67 -7.50 -2.15 2.85
N ALA A 68 -8.76 -1.94 2.47
CA ALA A 68 -9.10 -1.32 1.20
C ALA A 68 -8.53 0.10 1.03
N VAL A 69 -8.54 0.92 2.08
CA VAL A 69 -7.96 2.27 2.04
C VAL A 69 -6.45 2.17 1.80
N CYS A 70 -5.73 1.31 2.52
CA CYS A 70 -4.31 1.06 2.32
C CYS A 70 -3.99 0.57 0.89
N LEU A 71 -4.80 -0.33 0.34
CA LEU A 71 -4.61 -0.85 -1.01
C LEU A 71 -4.82 0.24 -2.06
N LEU A 72 -5.93 0.99 -1.96
CA LEU A 72 -6.27 2.05 -2.91
C LEU A 72 -5.27 3.21 -2.86
N SER A 73 -4.84 3.62 -1.67
CA SER A 73 -3.82 4.65 -1.51
C SER A 73 -2.46 4.17 -2.02
N GLY A 74 -2.12 2.91 -1.79
CA GLY A 74 -0.96 2.25 -2.38
C GLY A 74 -0.98 2.28 -3.91
N TYR A 75 -2.10 1.96 -4.56
CA TYR A 75 -2.21 2.07 -6.03
C TYR A 75 -1.96 3.49 -6.53
N GLY A 76 -2.41 4.51 -5.79
CA GLY A 76 -2.09 5.90 -6.07
C GLY A 76 -0.57 6.14 -6.11
N TRP A 77 0.16 5.64 -5.12
CA TRP A 77 1.62 5.73 -5.09
C TRP A 77 2.32 4.92 -6.18
N MET A 78 1.80 3.73 -6.53
CA MET A 78 2.31 2.94 -7.64
C MET A 78 2.15 3.71 -8.96
N ALA A 79 1.06 4.47 -9.13
CA ALA A 79 0.86 5.32 -10.28
C ALA A 79 1.88 6.48 -10.31
N VAL A 80 2.11 7.15 -9.18
CA VAL A 80 3.15 8.19 -9.06
C VAL A 80 4.53 7.62 -9.42
N SER A 81 4.87 6.43 -8.93
CA SER A 81 6.13 5.78 -9.30
C SER A 81 6.18 5.47 -10.79
N GLY A 82 5.14 4.89 -11.37
CA GLY A 82 5.07 4.62 -12.81
C GLY A 82 5.25 5.87 -13.68
N LEU A 83 4.66 7.00 -13.26
CA LEU A 83 4.85 8.30 -13.93
C LEU A 83 6.30 8.78 -13.84
N LEU A 84 6.95 8.65 -12.67
CA LEU A 84 8.36 9.02 -12.50
C LEU A 84 9.28 8.12 -13.32
N TRP A 85 9.02 6.80 -13.38
CA TRP A 85 9.74 5.86 -14.24
C TRP A 85 9.64 6.26 -15.72
N VAL A 86 8.43 6.59 -16.19
CA VAL A 86 8.21 7.07 -17.55
C VAL A 86 8.94 8.39 -17.81
N ALA A 87 8.84 9.35 -16.90
CA ALA A 87 9.50 10.64 -17.04
C ALA A 87 11.02 10.48 -17.17
N ILE A 88 11.65 9.72 -16.27
CA ILE A 88 13.09 9.43 -16.33
C ILE A 88 13.44 8.67 -17.61
N GLY A 89 12.61 7.69 -18.00
CA GLY A 89 12.78 6.92 -19.23
C GLY A 89 12.75 7.76 -20.51
N LEU A 90 11.95 8.82 -20.51
CA LEU A 90 11.85 9.81 -21.60
C LEU A 90 12.90 10.93 -21.52
N GLY A 91 13.82 10.87 -20.56
CA GLY A 91 14.94 11.81 -20.44
C GLY A 91 14.75 12.93 -19.43
N ALA A 92 13.73 12.88 -18.57
CA ALA A 92 13.64 13.81 -17.45
C ALA A 92 14.87 13.65 -16.55
N ALA A 93 15.60 14.76 -16.38
CA ALA A 93 16.82 14.81 -15.59
C ALA A 93 16.59 15.68 -14.35
N GLY A 94 17.03 15.16 -13.21
CA GLY A 94 16.98 15.85 -11.93
C GLY A 94 17.74 15.01 -10.90
N PRO A 95 18.54 15.64 -10.03
CA PRO A 95 19.51 14.93 -9.19
C PRO A 95 18.86 13.89 -8.27
N LEU A 96 17.59 14.08 -7.91
CA LEU A 96 16.85 13.24 -6.96
C LEU A 96 15.55 12.65 -7.56
N LEU A 97 15.38 12.68 -8.88
CA LEU A 97 14.21 12.05 -9.51
C LEU A 97 14.19 10.54 -9.29
N HIS A 98 15.36 9.90 -9.33
CA HIS A 98 15.48 8.48 -9.02
C HIS A 98 15.09 8.17 -7.56
N ASP A 99 15.46 9.05 -6.62
CA ASP A 99 15.10 8.92 -5.22
C ASP A 99 13.58 9.03 -5.03
N ALA A 100 12.94 10.03 -5.62
CA ALA A 100 11.49 10.18 -5.61
C ALA A 100 10.79 8.94 -6.20
N MET A 101 11.35 8.42 -7.29
CA MET A 101 10.87 7.25 -8.01
C MET A 101 10.88 5.98 -7.15
N VAL A 102 11.97 5.72 -6.42
CA VAL A 102 12.07 4.54 -5.54
C VAL A 102 11.26 4.72 -4.26
N HIS A 103 11.22 5.91 -3.66
CA HIS A 103 10.47 6.14 -2.43
C HIS A 103 8.95 6.08 -2.65
N SER A 104 8.44 6.59 -3.79
CA SER A 104 7.03 6.40 -4.15
C SER A 104 6.66 4.92 -4.30
N LEU A 105 7.56 4.09 -4.85
CA LEU A 105 7.31 2.65 -4.98
C LEU A 105 7.37 1.92 -3.63
N PHE A 106 8.49 2.04 -2.93
CA PHE A 106 8.73 1.23 -1.73
C PHE A 106 7.99 1.78 -0.52
N LEU A 107 8.14 3.06 -0.19
CA LEU A 107 7.47 3.63 1.00
C LEU A 107 6.00 3.93 0.70
N GLY A 108 5.72 4.51 -0.47
CA GLY A 108 4.36 4.82 -0.87
C GLY A 108 3.52 3.56 -1.12
N PHE A 109 3.87 2.76 -2.12
CA PHE A 109 3.07 1.60 -2.50
C PHE A 109 3.29 0.38 -1.60
N VAL A 110 4.53 -0.11 -1.46
CA VAL A 110 4.80 -1.37 -0.75
C VAL A 110 4.42 -1.26 0.73
N LEU A 111 4.80 -0.19 1.43
CA LEU A 111 4.46 -0.09 2.85
C LEU A 111 2.97 0.14 3.10
N SER A 112 2.25 0.83 2.20
CA SER A 112 0.79 0.86 2.27
C SER A 112 0.19 -0.55 2.15
N MET A 113 0.72 -1.39 1.24
CA MET A 113 0.29 -2.79 1.12
C MET A 113 0.59 -3.61 2.37
N VAL A 114 1.77 -3.44 2.97
CA VAL A 114 2.16 -4.08 4.22
C VAL A 114 1.19 -3.68 5.33
N MET A 115 0.90 -2.38 5.49
CA MET A 115 -0.06 -1.90 6.49
C MET A 115 -1.47 -2.45 6.28
N GLY A 116 -1.92 -2.55 5.02
CA GLY A 116 -3.24 -3.08 4.67
C GLY A 116 -3.43 -4.56 5.00
N HIS A 117 -2.35 -5.35 4.97
CA HIS A 117 -2.41 -6.81 5.20
C HIS A 117 -1.92 -7.23 6.59
N ALA A 118 -1.12 -6.42 7.28
CA ALA A 118 -0.59 -6.78 8.60
C ALA A 118 -1.68 -7.19 9.60
N PRO A 119 -2.86 -6.54 9.69
CA PRO A 119 -3.89 -6.95 10.64
C PRO A 119 -4.47 -8.34 10.37
N ILE A 120 -4.18 -8.94 9.20
CA ILE A 120 -4.57 -10.31 8.84
C ILE A 120 -3.38 -11.25 9.04
N ILE A 121 -2.17 -10.84 8.66
CA ILE A 121 -0.95 -11.67 8.72
C ILE A 121 -0.45 -11.82 10.16
N VAL A 122 -0.34 -10.72 10.90
CA VAL A 122 0.16 -10.68 12.28
C VAL A 122 -0.60 -11.66 13.19
N PRO A 123 -1.94 -11.64 13.27
CA PRO A 123 -2.66 -12.60 14.11
C PRO A 123 -2.53 -14.05 13.63
N ALA A 124 -2.40 -14.29 12.31
CA ALA A 124 -2.21 -15.63 11.77
C ALA A 124 -0.85 -16.23 12.17
N VAL A 125 0.20 -15.41 12.21
CA VAL A 125 1.55 -15.84 12.60
C VAL A 125 1.69 -15.94 14.12
N LEU A 126 1.25 -14.91 14.86
CA LEU A 126 1.34 -14.88 16.34
C LEU A 126 0.30 -15.76 17.03
N ARG A 127 -0.68 -16.30 16.28
CA ARG A 127 -1.83 -17.05 16.80
C ARG A 127 -2.55 -16.31 17.94
N ARG A 128 -2.61 -14.99 17.83
CA ARG A 128 -3.27 -14.08 18.79
C ARG A 128 -4.34 -13.27 18.06
N PRO A 129 -5.54 -13.12 18.62
CA PRO A 129 -6.57 -12.31 17.99
C PRO A 129 -6.13 -10.85 17.98
N LEU A 130 -6.29 -10.18 16.83
CA LEU A 130 -6.06 -8.74 16.69
C LEU A 130 -7.41 -8.06 16.47
N GLN A 131 -7.85 -7.26 17.44
CA GLN A 131 -9.07 -6.47 17.29
C GLN A 131 -8.75 -5.17 16.53
N PHE A 132 -9.42 -4.97 15.41
CA PHE A 132 -9.25 -3.75 14.62
C PHE A 132 -9.71 -2.52 15.40
N ARG A 133 -8.87 -1.47 15.42
CA ARG A 133 -9.17 -0.18 16.03
C ARG A 133 -8.84 0.96 15.07
N ALA A 134 -9.65 2.02 15.09
CA ALA A 134 -9.49 3.17 14.19
C ALA A 134 -8.14 3.90 14.32
N ILE A 135 -7.43 3.73 15.44
CA ILE A 135 -6.06 4.27 15.62
C ILE A 135 -5.06 3.74 14.58
N ALA A 136 -5.34 2.60 13.93
CA ALA A 136 -4.53 2.07 12.84
C ALA A 136 -4.46 2.99 11.61
N TYR A 137 -5.40 3.94 11.45
CA TYR A 137 -5.33 4.96 10.40
C TYR A 137 -4.23 6.01 10.68
N GLY A 138 -3.84 6.24 11.94
CA GLY A 138 -2.83 7.21 12.30
C GLY A 138 -1.48 6.98 11.61
N PRO A 139 -0.86 5.78 11.76
CA PRO A 139 0.37 5.45 11.04
C PRO A 139 0.23 5.54 9.52
N LEU A 140 -0.92 5.16 8.97
CA LEU A 140 -1.18 5.24 7.53
C LEU A 140 -1.17 6.69 7.03
N VAL A 141 -1.91 7.58 7.69
CA VAL A 141 -1.93 9.01 7.34
C VAL A 141 -0.55 9.62 7.46
N LEU A 142 0.18 9.31 8.54
CA LEU A 142 1.53 9.81 8.74
C LEU A 142 2.50 9.31 7.66
N LEU A 143 2.36 8.05 7.21
CA LEU A 143 3.12 7.51 6.09
C LEU A 143 2.81 8.29 4.80
N HIS A 144 1.55 8.47 4.45
CA HIS A 144 1.19 9.18 3.22
C HIS A 144 1.69 10.62 3.20
N VAL A 145 1.55 11.35 4.31
CA VAL A 145 2.04 12.73 4.43
C VAL A 145 3.56 12.78 4.32
N SER A 146 4.27 11.90 5.02
CA SER A 146 5.74 11.89 5.01
C SER A 146 6.33 11.42 3.68
N VAL A 147 5.69 10.51 2.96
CA VAL A 147 6.07 10.12 1.59
C VAL A 147 5.78 11.24 0.59
N ALA A 148 4.64 11.92 0.71
CA ALA A 148 4.34 13.09 -0.12
C ALA A 148 5.38 14.20 0.08
N LEU A 149 5.74 14.47 1.33
CA LEU A 149 6.81 15.40 1.68
C LEU A 149 8.15 14.92 1.12
N ARG A 150 8.47 13.62 1.21
CA ARG A 150 9.71 13.05 0.65
C ARG A 150 9.82 13.32 -0.85
N ILE A 151 8.77 13.00 -1.60
CA ILE A 151 8.74 13.19 -3.05
C ILE A 151 8.82 14.68 -3.39
N GLY A 152 8.06 15.53 -2.70
CA GLY A 152 8.14 16.98 -2.87
C GLY A 152 9.53 17.55 -2.59
N ALA A 153 10.20 17.06 -1.55
CA ALA A 153 11.56 17.45 -1.18
C ALA A 153 12.61 17.00 -2.21
N ASP A 154 12.45 15.81 -2.78
CA ASP A 154 13.30 15.28 -3.84
C ASP A 154 13.12 16.09 -5.13
N LEU A 155 11.87 16.41 -5.51
CA LEU A 155 11.56 17.26 -6.66
C LEU A 155 12.07 18.70 -6.51
N ALA A 156 12.00 19.26 -5.29
CA ALA A 156 12.50 20.59 -4.97
C ALA A 156 14.02 20.62 -4.70
N ALA A 157 14.71 19.48 -4.73
CA ALA A 157 16.10 19.32 -4.32
C ALA A 157 16.42 19.85 -2.90
N SER A 158 15.42 19.98 -2.02
CA SER A 158 15.54 20.62 -0.70
C SER A 158 16.00 19.65 0.40
N HIS A 159 17.22 19.85 0.91
CA HIS A 159 17.77 19.02 1.99
C HIS A 159 16.97 19.09 3.30
N PRO A 160 16.58 20.28 3.82
CA PRO A 160 15.83 20.36 5.07
C PRO A 160 14.49 19.64 5.00
N LEU A 161 13.80 19.72 3.85
CA LEU A 161 12.53 19.00 3.67
C LEU A 161 12.73 17.48 3.63
N ARG A 162 13.87 16.99 3.11
CA ARG A 162 14.20 15.56 3.14
C ARG A 162 14.46 15.04 4.55
N GLU A 163 15.09 15.83 5.42
CA GLU A 163 15.29 15.46 6.84
C GLU A 163 13.95 15.36 7.58
N VAL A 164 13.05 16.33 7.38
CA VAL A 164 11.70 16.29 7.97
C VAL A 164 10.93 15.07 7.43
N ALA A 165 11.02 14.80 6.12
CA ALA A 165 10.41 13.63 5.52
C ALA A 165 10.99 12.32 6.09
N LEU A 166 12.30 12.24 6.29
CA LEU A 166 12.97 11.08 6.89
C LEU A 166 12.39 10.78 8.28
N HIS A 167 12.35 11.77 9.16
CA HIS A 167 11.80 11.60 10.51
C HIS A 167 10.32 11.21 10.46
N GLY A 168 9.53 11.81 9.56
CA GLY A 168 8.13 11.45 9.36
C GLY A 168 7.94 10.00 8.93
N ASN A 169 8.77 9.51 8.00
CA ASN A 169 8.71 8.12 7.54
C ASN A 169 9.07 7.15 8.66
N VAL A 170 10.17 7.39 9.37
CA VAL A 170 10.57 6.56 10.52
C VAL A 170 9.47 6.54 11.58
N ALA A 171 8.92 7.70 11.93
CA ALA A 171 7.83 7.84 12.88
C ALA A 171 6.57 7.07 12.44
N ALA A 172 6.23 7.07 11.16
CA ALA A 172 5.10 6.32 10.63
C ALA A 172 5.28 4.81 10.84
N LEU A 173 6.47 4.28 10.54
CA LEU A 173 6.76 2.85 10.68
C LEU A 173 6.80 2.42 12.14
N THR A 174 7.46 3.20 13.01
CA THR A 174 7.54 2.89 14.43
C THR A 174 6.17 2.98 15.10
N LEU A 175 5.38 4.00 14.77
CA LEU A 175 4.00 4.13 15.25
C LEU A 175 3.14 2.96 14.78
N PHE A 176 3.30 2.52 13.53
CA PHE A 176 2.59 1.36 13.01
C PHE A 176 2.90 0.08 13.79
N ILE A 177 4.17 -0.16 14.06
CA ILE A 177 4.62 -1.31 14.88
C ILE A 177 4.04 -1.18 16.29
N ALA A 178 4.15 -0.02 16.92
CA ALA A 178 3.64 0.22 18.28
C ALA A 178 2.12 -0.02 18.37
N VAL A 179 1.34 0.50 17.43
CA VAL A 179 -0.11 0.30 17.36
C VAL A 179 -0.44 -1.18 17.14
N THR A 180 0.29 -1.88 16.29
CA THR A 180 0.08 -3.30 16.02
C THR A 180 0.35 -4.14 17.27
N VAL A 181 1.49 -3.93 17.93
CA VAL A 181 1.86 -4.63 19.18
C VAL A 181 0.82 -4.37 20.26
N TRP A 182 0.45 -3.10 20.48
CA TRP A 182 -0.57 -2.73 21.45
C TRP A 182 -1.95 -3.36 21.15
N ALA A 183 -2.33 -3.47 19.87
CA ALA A 183 -3.59 -4.10 19.49
C ALA A 183 -3.59 -5.62 19.76
N THR A 184 -2.42 -6.27 19.72
CA THR A 184 -2.29 -7.71 20.02
C THR A 184 -2.22 -8.06 21.50
N THR A 185 -1.83 -7.12 22.36
CA THR A 185 -1.68 -7.36 23.81
C THR A 185 -2.97 -7.11 24.61
N ARG A 186 -4.01 -6.53 24.00
CA ARG A 186 -5.28 -6.28 24.69
C ARG A 186 -6.14 -7.55 24.79
N PRO A 187 -6.80 -7.79 25.94
CA PRO A 187 -7.75 -8.89 26.08
C PRO A 187 -8.92 -8.73 25.09
N LEU A 188 -9.44 -9.85 24.60
CA LEU A 188 -10.71 -9.86 23.88
C LEU A 188 -11.83 -9.43 24.85
N ASP A 189 -12.56 -8.36 24.55
CA ASP A 189 -13.86 -8.10 25.17
C ASP A 189 -14.84 -9.19 24.73
N LEU A 190 -14.81 -10.34 25.42
CA LEU A 190 -15.81 -11.39 25.31
C LEU A 190 -16.97 -11.02 26.24
N THR A 191 -17.86 -10.12 25.81
CA THR A 191 -19.22 -10.09 26.34
C THR A 191 -19.94 -11.32 25.83
N ILE A 192 -19.73 -12.46 26.49
CA ILE A 192 -20.57 -13.63 26.30
C ILE A 192 -21.96 -13.24 26.83
N PRO A 193 -23.02 -13.24 26.00
CA PRO A 193 -24.37 -13.09 26.52
C PRO A 193 -24.59 -14.23 27.50
N THR A 194 -24.79 -13.92 28.78
CA THR A 194 -25.21 -14.91 29.77
C THR A 194 -26.46 -15.58 29.19
N PRO A 195 -26.47 -16.91 29.00
CA PRO A 195 -27.67 -17.58 28.51
C PRO A 195 -28.79 -17.23 29.49
N THR A 196 -29.82 -16.54 29.01
CA THR A 196 -31.03 -16.31 29.77
C THR A 196 -31.53 -17.68 30.18
N THR A 197 -31.40 -18.00 31.47
CA THR A 197 -32.07 -19.15 32.07
C THR A 197 -33.55 -18.89 31.90
N ALA A 198 -34.11 -19.36 30.78
CA ALA A 198 -35.54 -19.46 30.60
C ALA A 198 -36.04 -20.30 31.77
N GLN A 199 -36.69 -19.62 32.71
CA GLN A 199 -37.42 -20.21 33.81
C GLN A 199 -38.42 -21.19 33.20
N VAL A 200 -38.10 -22.47 33.27
CA VAL A 200 -39.09 -23.53 33.07
C VAL A 200 -39.94 -23.49 34.32
N SER A 201 -41.08 -22.79 34.23
CA SER A 201 -42.14 -22.86 35.24
C SER A 201 -42.69 -24.30 35.31
N PRO A 202 -43.04 -24.78 36.52
CA PRO A 202 -43.39 -26.17 36.81
C PRO A 202 -44.67 -26.65 36.11
#